data_AF-A0A414P825-F1
#
_entry.id   AF-A0A414P825-F1
#
_cell.length_a   1.000
_cell.length_b   1.000
_cell.length_c   1.000
_cell.angle_alpha   90.00
_cell.angle_beta   90.00
_cell.angle_gamma   90.00
#
_symmetry.space_group_name_H-M   'P 1'
#
loop_
_entity.id
_entity.type
_entity.pdbx_description
1 polymer ?
#
loop_
_entity_poly.entity_id
_entity_poly.type
_entity_poly.pdbx_seq_one_letter_code
_entity_poly.pdbx_strand_id
1 'polypeptide(L)'
;MNKNIRGIQVSRKSDFVNIGLEVDNTGELFMLQVNFIKNPLNWGITIGFPEGGSTTLLLENGEKEYEDYPFECMGMKFNVDLYDNDNLDVYEIYIHQ
;
A
#
# COMPACT_ATOMS: atom_id res chain seq x y z
N MET A 1 9.05 18.93 -4.78
CA MET A 1 9.08 18.22 -6.08
C MET A 1 10.37 17.40 -6.08
N ASN A 2 10.38 16.07 -6.11
CA ASN A 2 9.59 15.16 -6.95
C ASN A 2 8.69 14.23 -6.15
N LYS A 3 7.37 14.37 -6.35
CA LYS A 3 6.41 13.33 -5.98
C LYS A 3 6.58 12.21 -7.00
N ASN A 4 7.47 11.24 -6.75
CA ASN A 4 7.48 9.96 -7.46
C ASN A 4 6.26 9.10 -7.04
N ILE A 5 5.08 9.73 -6.95
CA ILE A 5 3.82 9.07 -6.66
C ILE A 5 3.38 8.45 -7.98
N ARG A 6 3.66 7.17 -8.14
CA ARG A 6 3.04 6.34 -9.18
C ARG A 6 1.95 5.54 -8.48
N GLY A 7 0.70 5.96 -8.67
CA GLY A 7 -0.44 5.20 -8.19
C GLY A 7 -0.42 3.79 -8.77
N ILE A 8 -0.65 2.79 -7.92
CA ILE A 8 -0.69 1.39 -8.30
C ILE A 8 -2.15 0.96 -8.24
N GLN A 9 -2.71 0.63 -9.41
CA GLN A 9 -4.04 0.06 -9.52
C GLN A 9 -3.93 -1.46 -9.57
N VAL A 10 -4.61 -2.13 -8.65
CA VAL A 10 -4.59 -3.59 -8.55
C VAL A 10 -6.01 -4.12 -8.64
N SER A 11 -6.25 -5.12 -9.48
CA SER A 11 -7.56 -5.75 -9.57
C SER A 11 -8.01 -6.25 -8.20
N ARG A 12 -9.30 -6.08 -7.87
CA ARG A 12 -9.90 -6.65 -6.65
C ARG A 12 -9.83 -8.19 -6.56
N LYS A 13 -9.48 -8.85 -7.66
CA LYS A 13 -9.28 -10.31 -7.73
C LYS A 13 -7.87 -10.74 -7.34
N SER A 14 -6.95 -9.80 -7.17
CA SER A 14 -5.58 -10.09 -6.75
C SER A 14 -5.50 -10.15 -5.23
N ASP A 15 -4.79 -11.15 -4.73
CA ASP A 15 -4.55 -11.30 -3.28
C ASP A 15 -3.36 -10.45 -2.80
N PHE A 16 -2.44 -10.09 -3.70
CA PHE A 16 -1.27 -9.28 -3.36
C PHE A 16 -0.71 -8.50 -4.56
N VAL A 17 0.13 -7.52 -4.27
CA VAL A 17 1.02 -6.82 -5.20
C VAL A 17 2.38 -6.58 -4.55
N ASN A 18 3.46 -6.66 -5.32
CA ASN A 18 4.79 -6.27 -4.85
C ASN A 18 5.14 -4.88 -5.37
N ILE A 19 5.65 -4.01 -4.50
CA ILE A 19 5.95 -2.62 -4.81
C ILE A 19 7.44 -2.38 -4.57
N GLY A 20 8.16 -1.99 -5.62
CA GLY A 20 9.56 -1.59 -5.51
C GLY A 20 9.67 -0.11 -5.17
N LEU A 21 10.38 0.21 -4.09
CA LEU A 21 10.69 1.58 -3.69
C LEU A 21 12.19 1.83 -3.82
N GLU A 22 12.56 2.91 -4.50
CA GLU A 22 13.95 3.29 -4.68
C GLU A 22 14.48 4.02 -3.45
N VAL A 23 15.60 3.55 -2.90
CA VAL A 23 16.27 4.18 -1.76
C VAL A 23 17.12 5.34 -2.27
N ASP A 24 16.91 6.55 -1.76
CA ASP A 24 17.82 7.71 -1.91
C ASP A 24 18.34 7.99 -3.34
N ASN A 25 17.60 7.60 -4.38
CA ASN A 25 18.01 7.65 -5.79
C ASN A 25 19.34 6.90 -6.08
N THR A 26 19.64 5.84 -5.33
CA THR A 26 20.84 4.99 -5.53
C THR A 26 20.65 3.99 -6.68
N GLY A 27 19.43 3.83 -7.17
CA GLY A 27 19.03 2.74 -8.07
C GLY A 27 18.76 1.41 -7.36
N GLU A 28 18.96 1.33 -6.04
CA GLU A 28 18.59 0.16 -5.25
C GLU A 28 17.09 0.17 -4.94
N LEU A 29 16.42 -0.95 -5.21
CA LEU A 29 15.02 -1.16 -4.91
C LEU A 29 14.88 -2.09 -3.72
N PHE A 30 14.11 -1.68 -2.72
CA PHE A 30 13.54 -2.64 -1.77
C PHE A 30 12.10 -2.94 -2.15
N MET A 31 11.70 -4.19 -1.90
CA MET A 31 10.39 -4.70 -2.30
C MET A 31 9.48 -4.80 -1.08
N LEU A 32 8.37 -4.05 -1.11
CA LEU A 32 7.26 -4.22 -0.19
C LEU A 32 6.29 -5.25 -0.75
N GLN A 33 5.82 -6.19 0.08
CA GLN A 33 4.74 -7.10 -0.27
C GLN A 33 3.43 -6.57 0.31
N VAL A 34 2.50 -6.14 -0.53
CA VAL A 34 1.19 -5.66 -0.09
C VAL A 34 0.15 -6.74 -0.33
N ASN A 35 -0.39 -7.31 0.74
CA ASN A 35 -1.45 -8.30 0.71
C ASN A 35 -2.80 -7.62 0.95
N PHE A 36 -3.81 -7.94 0.16
CA PHE A 36 -5.15 -7.37 0.30
C PHE A 36 -5.98 -8.19 1.29
N ILE A 37 -6.72 -7.48 2.14
CA ILE A 37 -7.68 -8.08 3.06
C ILE A 37 -9.06 -7.65 2.61
N LYS A 38 -9.95 -8.62 2.36
CA LYS A 38 -11.38 -8.36 2.16
C LYS A 38 -12.19 -9.45 2.85
N ASN A 39 -12.99 -9.08 3.83
CA ASN A 39 -13.91 -9.96 4.52
C ASN A 39 -15.25 -9.22 4.78
N PRO A 40 -16.30 -9.89 5.29
CA PRO A 40 -17.60 -9.26 5.46
C PRO A 40 -17.61 -8.04 6.40
N LEU A 41 -16.63 -7.92 7.31
CA LEU A 41 -16.57 -6.87 8.32
C LEU A 41 -15.59 -5.76 7.96
N ASN A 42 -14.46 -6.10 7.33
CA ASN A 42 -13.36 -5.18 7.08
C ASN A 42 -12.71 -5.41 5.71
N TRP A 43 -12.05 -4.37 5.22
CA TRP A 43 -11.10 -4.47 4.11
C TRP A 43 -9.83 -3.69 4.43
N GLY A 44 -8.79 -3.86 3.63
CA GLY A 44 -7.54 -3.12 3.81
C GLY A 44 -6.34 -3.85 3.25
N ILE A 45 -5.16 -3.60 3.82
CA ILE A 45 -3.90 -4.19 3.38
C ILE A 45 -2.98 -4.56 4.55
N THR A 46 -2.17 -5.59 4.34
CA THR A 46 -0.96 -5.85 5.13
C THR A 46 0.26 -5.57 4.26
N ILE A 47 1.16 -4.70 4.73
CA ILE A 47 2.42 -4.39 4.06
C ILE A 47 3.53 -5.16 4.78
N GLY A 48 4.13 -6.14 4.11
CA GLY A 48 5.30 -6.88 4.56
C GLY A 48 6.59 -6.17 4.18
N PHE A 49 7.52 -6.12 5.13
CA PHE A 49 8.79 -5.39 4.99
C PHE A 49 9.96 -6.32 4.62
N PRO A 50 10.94 -5.85 3.84
CA PRO A 50 12.09 -6.65 3.38
C PRO A 50 12.99 -7.14 4.53
N GLU A 51 13.11 -6.38 5.62
CA GLU A 51 13.88 -6.73 6.83
C GLU A 51 13.17 -7.74 7.75
N GLY A 52 11.95 -8.14 7.39
CA GLY A 52 11.06 -8.92 8.24
C GLY A 52 10.15 -8.04 9.10
N GLY A 53 8.92 -8.50 9.29
CA GLY A 53 7.85 -7.73 9.93
C GLY A 53 6.81 -7.23 8.94
N SER A 54 5.79 -6.56 9.46
CA SER A 54 4.68 -6.05 8.66
C SER A 54 3.88 -5.00 9.43
N THR A 55 3.21 -4.12 8.70
CA THR A 55 2.10 -3.32 9.23
C THR A 55 0.78 -3.70 8.58
N THR A 56 -0.34 -3.41 9.24
CA THR A 56 -1.68 -3.73 8.73
C THR A 56 -2.61 -2.54 8.92
N LEU A 57 -3.18 -2.09 7.80
CA LEU A 57 -4.25 -1.12 7.73
C LEU A 57 -5.56 -1.89 7.49
N LEU A 58 -6.51 -1.73 8.41
CA LEU A 58 -7.86 -2.29 8.29
C LEU A 58 -8.89 -1.18 8.44
N LEU A 59 -9.87 -1.19 7.54
CA LEU A 59 -10.99 -0.27 7.47
C LEU A 59 -12.27 -1.07 7.63
N GLU A 60 -13.28 -0.45 8.24
CA GLU A 60 -14.62 -1.05 8.32
C GLU A 60 -15.20 -1.21 6.90
N ASN A 61 -15.96 -2.28 6.70
CA ASN A 61 -16.61 -2.54 5.43
C ASN A 61 -17.69 -1.47 5.17
N GLY A 62 -17.50 -0.67 4.12
CA GLY A 62 -18.30 0.50 3.81
C GLY A 62 -17.46 1.77 3.66
N GLU A 63 -16.30 1.83 4.33
CA GLU A 63 -15.29 2.86 4.06
C GLU A 63 -14.75 2.68 2.65
N LYS A 64 -14.53 3.79 1.94
CA LYS A 64 -14.05 3.77 0.56
C LYS A 64 -12.58 4.12 0.42
N GLU A 65 -12.02 4.79 1.41
CA GLU A 65 -10.66 5.30 1.33
C GLU A 65 -10.06 5.51 2.72
N TYR A 66 -8.74 5.54 2.76
CA TYR A 66 -7.96 6.06 3.87
C TYR A 66 -6.74 6.76 3.31
N GLU A 67 -6.45 7.96 3.80
CA GLU A 67 -5.30 8.76 3.40
C GLU A 67 -4.31 8.87 4.56
N ASP A 68 -3.03 8.99 4.23
CA ASP A 68 -1.95 9.27 5.18
C ASP A 68 -1.75 8.19 6.28
N TYR A 69 -1.91 6.89 5.99
CA TYR A 69 -1.59 5.85 6.98
C TYR A 69 -0.08 5.73 7.17
N PRO A 70 0.46 6.05 8.36
CA PRO A 70 1.89 6.08 8.56
C PRO A 70 2.46 4.67 8.74
N PHE A 71 3.61 4.41 8.14
CA PHE A 71 4.42 3.24 8.43
C PHE A 71 5.91 3.56 8.37
N GLU A 72 6.70 2.75 9.08
CA GLU A 72 8.15 2.86 9.07
C GLU A 72 8.73 1.52 8.61
N CYS A 73 9.68 1.60 7.67
CA CYS A 73 10.39 0.44 7.13
C CYS A 73 11.81 0.86 6.82
N MET A 74 12.80 0.04 7.19
CA MET A 74 14.23 0.31 7.00
C MET A 74 14.69 1.66 7.59
N GLY A 75 14.03 2.15 8.66
CA GLY A 75 14.29 3.46 9.27
C GLY A 75 13.80 4.66 8.47
N MET A 76 13.04 4.42 7.39
CA MET A 76 12.38 5.45 6.58
C MET A 76 10.88 5.49 6.93
N LYS A 77 10.34 6.70 7.01
CA LYS A 77 8.91 6.92 7.27
C LYS A 77 8.18 7.15 5.95
N PHE A 78 7.05 6.49 5.81
CA PHE A 78 6.18 6.58 4.66
C PHE A 78 4.74 6.74 5.11
N ASN A 79 3.91 7.16 4.18
CA ASN A 79 2.48 7.11 4.28
C ASN A 79 1.93 6.30 3.11
N VAL A 80 0.80 5.63 3.34
CA VAL A 80 0.02 4.98 2.30
C VAL A 80 -1.40 5.54 2.26
N ASP A 81 -1.83 5.87 1.06
CA ASP A 81 -3.24 6.12 0.75
C ASP A 81 -3.80 4.89 0.05
N LEU A 82 -5.01 4.49 0.44
CA LEU A 82 -5.67 3.29 -0.04
C LEU A 82 -7.12 3.62 -0.43
N TYR A 83 -7.51 3.28 -1.65
CA TYR A 83 -8.86 3.53 -2.17
C TYR A 83 -9.49 2.24 -2.70
N ASP A 84 -10.75 1.98 -2.34
CA ASP A 84 -11.57 0.91 -2.91
C ASP A 84 -12.42 1.45 -4.08
N ASN A 85 -11.86 1.45 -5.30
CA ASN A 85 -12.49 2.06 -6.46
C ASN A 85 -13.47 1.11 -7.16
N ASP A 86 -14.74 1.19 -6.74
CA ASP A 86 -15.84 0.38 -7.30
C ASP A 86 -16.03 0.57 -8.81
N ASN A 87 -15.77 1.77 -9.32
CA ASN A 87 -16.05 2.10 -10.72
C ASN A 87 -15.09 1.38 -11.68
N LEU A 88 -13.88 1.09 -11.22
CA LEU A 88 -12.82 0.48 -12.01
C LEU A 88 -12.54 -0.98 -11.61
N ASP A 89 -13.20 -1.51 -10.57
CA ASP A 89 -12.96 -2.84 -10.00
C ASP A 89 -11.50 -3.05 -9.55
N VAL A 90 -10.90 -2.01 -8.98
CA VAL A 90 -9.51 -1.99 -8.51
C VAL A 90 -9.39 -1.40 -7.10
N TYR A 91 -8.33 -1.80 -6.40
CA TYR A 91 -7.76 -1.03 -5.31
C TYR A 91 -6.72 -0.07 -5.87
N GLU A 92 -6.68 1.16 -5.36
CA GLU A 92 -5.62 2.12 -5.66
C GLU A 92 -4.74 2.31 -4.44
N ILE A 93 -3.43 2.21 -4.64
CA ILE A 93 -2.42 2.39 -3.60
C ILE A 93 -1.49 3.52 -4.00
N TYR A 94 -1.28 4.46 -3.10
CA TYR A 94 -0.31 5.55 -3.24
C TYR A 94 0.65 5.50 -2.06
N ILE A 95 1.95 5.34 -2.33
CA ILE A 95 2.99 5.39 -1.29
C ILE A 95 3.78 6.68 -1.46
N HIS A 96 3.94 7.42 -0.37
CA HIS A 96 4.69 8.67 -0.35
C HIS A 96 5.49 8.81 0.95
N GLN A 97 6.54 9.63 0.90
CA GLN A 97 7.51 9.86 1.96
C GLN A 97 7.32 11.26 2.55
#